data_AF-A0A1W9TPZ3-F1
#
_entry.id   AF-A0A1W9TPZ3-F1
#
_cell.length_a   1.000
_cell.length_b   1.000
_cell.length_c   1.000
_cell.angle_alpha   90.00
_cell.angle_beta   90.00
_cell.angle_gamma   90.00
#
_symmetry.space_group_name_H-M   'P 1'
#
loop_
_entity.id
_entity.type
_entity.pdbx_description
1 polymer ?
#
loop_
_entity_poly.entity_id
_entity_poly.type
_entity_poly.pdbx_seq_one_letter_code
_entity_poly.pdbx_strand_id
1 'polypeptide(L)'
;MNKTPLIDCQNLIFSYQLAENRINQAQKIFGIVVVQRLLCFALYLLGLTRKAIGQSLEIPSETAKSIIKAINRNGLSALEDRRRRFSTFLPKALPELPPITLREKGDNIIVSFGMGNRYLKLSRHQKQDYRVTAEVKAELIQQFAVDVITSGRTSSKTISAVLKKRCDIDLPDRTIRHHVARMGLGKIKRSLPKLVDAVKKTSNDCSKT
;
A
#
# COMPACT_ATOMS: atom_id res chain seq x y z
N MET A 1 22.73 -28.56 -9.00
CA MET A 1 22.67 -28.99 -7.58
C MET A 1 24.02 -28.72 -6.95
N ASN A 2 24.11 -27.71 -6.08
CA ASN A 2 25.35 -27.40 -5.38
C ASN A 2 25.51 -28.44 -4.26
N LYS A 3 26.47 -29.36 -4.37
CA LYS A 3 26.78 -30.30 -3.30
C LYS A 3 27.36 -29.50 -2.13
N THR A 4 26.69 -29.53 -0.98
CA THR A 4 27.29 -29.05 0.27
C THR A 4 28.54 -29.89 0.57
N PRO A 5 29.66 -29.27 0.97
CA PRO A 5 30.87 -30.01 1.29
C PRO A 5 30.63 -30.95 2.47
N LEU A 6 31.11 -32.19 2.35
CA LEU A 6 31.08 -33.15 3.46
C LEU A 6 32.13 -32.72 4.49
N ILE A 7 31.70 -32.49 5.72
CA ILE A 7 32.59 -32.12 6.82
C ILE A 7 33.23 -33.39 7.37
N ASP A 8 34.55 -33.49 7.29
CA ASP A 8 35.31 -34.51 8.00
C ASP A 8 35.59 -34.04 9.43
N CYS A 9 34.93 -34.68 10.41
CA CYS A 9 35.08 -34.34 11.82
C CYS A 9 36.36 -34.89 12.45
N GLN A 10 37.11 -35.77 11.77
CA GLN A 10 38.33 -36.37 12.34
C GLN A 10 39.49 -35.37 12.42
N ASN A 11 39.49 -34.37 11.54
CA ASN A 11 40.55 -33.37 11.43
C ASN A 11 40.20 -32.03 12.11
N LEU A 12 39.07 -31.96 12.83
CA LEU A 12 38.61 -30.75 13.50
C LEU A 12 39.06 -30.72 14.97
N ILE A 13 39.69 -29.62 15.37
CA ILE A 13 40.05 -29.36 16.76
C ILE A 13 38.89 -28.62 17.43
N PHE A 14 38.18 -29.30 18.33
CA PHE A 14 37.09 -28.71 19.11
C PHE A 14 37.60 -28.19 20.45
N SER A 15 37.33 -26.92 20.76
CA SER A 15 37.54 -26.35 22.09
C SER A 15 36.25 -26.45 22.91
N TYR A 16 36.33 -27.15 24.05
CA TYR A 16 35.20 -27.30 24.97
C TYR A 16 34.69 -25.95 25.47
N GLN A 17 35.59 -25.05 25.91
CA GLN A 17 35.22 -23.73 26.44
C GLN A 17 34.50 -22.86 25.41
N LEU A 18 34.97 -22.85 24.15
CA LEU A 18 34.31 -22.11 23.09
C LEU A 18 32.94 -22.71 22.73
N ALA A 19 32.83 -24.03 22.72
CA ALA A 19 31.57 -24.72 22.46
C ALA A 19 30.53 -24.37 23.54
N GLU A 20 30.89 -24.46 24.81
CA GLU A 20 30.02 -24.13 25.94
C GLU A 20 29.53 -22.68 25.89
N ASN A 21 30.43 -21.71 25.69
CA ASN A 21 30.07 -20.29 25.57
C ASN A 21 29.10 -20.03 24.40
N ARG A 22 29.33 -20.66 23.24
CA ARG A 22 28.47 -20.51 22.06
C ARG A 22 27.11 -21.19 22.25
N ILE A 23 27.07 -22.35 22.89
CA ILE A 23 25.82 -23.04 23.22
C ILE A 23 25.01 -22.19 24.20
N ASN A 24 25.62 -21.65 25.25
CA ASN A 24 24.96 -20.77 26.21
C ASN A 24 24.40 -19.51 25.55
N GLN A 25 25.15 -18.90 24.62
CA GLN A 25 24.66 -17.77 23.82
C GLN A 25 23.47 -18.18 22.94
N ALA A 26 23.55 -19.32 22.26
CA ALA A 26 22.46 -19.83 21.42
C ALA A 26 21.21 -20.15 22.25
N GLN A 27 21.36 -20.69 23.46
CA GLN A 27 20.23 -20.96 24.35
C GLN A 27 19.52 -19.68 24.79
N LYS A 28 20.24 -18.58 25.01
CA LYS A 28 19.64 -17.26 25.29
C LYS A 28 18.82 -16.72 24.11
N ILE A 29 19.25 -17.00 22.88
CA ILE A 29 18.60 -16.49 21.65
C ILE A 29 17.41 -17.37 21.23
N PHE A 30 17.61 -18.68 21.17
CA PHE A 30 16.64 -19.63 20.59
C PHE A 30 15.86 -20.44 21.63
N GLY A 31 16.32 -20.45 22.88
CA GLY A 31 15.76 -21.29 23.94
C GLY A 31 16.39 -22.68 24.00
N ILE A 32 16.43 -23.26 25.20
CA ILE A 32 17.11 -24.52 25.49
C ILE A 32 16.61 -25.70 24.66
N VAL A 33 15.30 -25.85 24.52
CA VAL A 33 14.67 -26.97 23.79
C VAL A 33 15.01 -26.92 22.30
N VAL A 34 15.05 -25.72 21.72
CA VAL A 34 15.35 -25.54 20.30
C VAL A 34 16.80 -25.90 20.03
N VAL A 35 17.72 -25.40 20.86
CA VAL A 35 19.15 -25.72 20.73
C VAL A 35 19.39 -27.22 20.88
N GLN A 36 18.72 -27.89 21.82
CA GLN A 36 18.83 -29.34 21.98
C GLN A 36 18.36 -30.10 20.73
N ARG A 37 17.24 -29.67 20.11
CA ARG A 37 16.74 -30.28 18.86
C ARG A 37 17.68 -30.01 17.68
N LEU A 38 18.27 -28.81 17.60
CA LEU A 38 19.26 -28.46 16.59
C LEU A 38 20.51 -29.34 16.70
N LEU A 39 21.07 -29.48 17.90
CA LEU A 39 22.23 -30.34 18.14
C LEU A 39 21.93 -31.80 17.83
N CYS A 40 20.76 -32.30 18.24
CA CYS A 40 20.31 -33.66 17.91
C CYS A 40 20.26 -33.90 16.40
N PHE A 41 19.73 -32.95 15.63
CA PHE A 41 19.63 -33.08 14.18
C PHE A 41 20.98 -32.90 13.49
N ALA A 42 21.83 -32.00 13.97
CA ALA A 42 23.19 -31.81 13.45
C ALA A 42 24.02 -33.10 13.58
N LEU A 43 24.00 -33.74 14.75
CA LEU A 43 24.69 -35.02 14.96
C LEU A 43 24.14 -36.13 14.06
N TYR A 44 22.83 -36.15 13.80
CA TYR A 44 22.23 -37.08 12.84
C TYR A 44 22.74 -36.85 11.40
N LEU A 45 22.87 -35.58 10.97
CA LEU A 45 23.42 -35.23 9.66
C LEU A 45 24.90 -35.61 9.53
N LEU A 46 25.65 -35.57 10.63
CA LEU A 46 27.05 -36.03 10.71
C LEU A 46 27.17 -37.57 10.72
N GLY A 47 26.06 -38.31 10.68
CA GLY A 47 26.05 -39.77 10.55
C GLY A 47 26.02 -40.54 11.87
N LEU A 48 25.80 -39.89 13.01
CA LEU A 48 25.74 -40.60 14.29
C LEU A 48 24.47 -41.48 14.41
N THR A 49 24.62 -42.61 15.09
CA THR A 49 23.47 -43.48 15.40
C THR A 49 22.56 -42.86 16.45
N ARG A 50 21.26 -43.20 16.41
CA ARG A 50 20.26 -42.67 17.36
C ARG A 50 20.60 -42.96 18.83
N LYS A 51 21.25 -44.11 19.09
CA LYS A 51 21.71 -44.50 20.43
C LYS A 51 22.85 -43.61 20.90
N ALA A 52 23.86 -43.39 20.04
CA ALA A 52 24.99 -42.52 20.34
C ALA A 52 24.53 -41.08 20.59
N ILE A 53 23.61 -40.55 19.77
CA ILE A 53 23.02 -39.22 19.97
C ILE A 53 22.32 -39.12 21.33
N GLY A 54 21.53 -40.14 21.69
CA GLY A 54 20.85 -40.18 22.98
C GLY A 54 21.81 -40.14 24.16
N GLN A 55 22.91 -40.90 24.09
CA GLN A 55 23.96 -40.91 25.11
C GLN A 55 24.68 -39.56 25.19
N SER A 56 25.05 -38.95 24.06
CA SER A 56 25.80 -37.69 24.03
C SER A 56 25.00 -36.47 24.48
N LEU A 57 23.68 -36.46 24.26
CA LEU A 57 22.81 -35.34 24.64
C LEU A 57 21.99 -35.60 25.91
N GLU A 58 22.25 -36.72 26.59
CA GLU A 58 21.51 -37.16 27.78
C GLU A 58 19.98 -37.22 27.55
N ILE A 59 19.57 -37.70 26.37
CA ILE A 59 18.15 -37.88 26.01
C ILE A 59 17.82 -39.34 25.69
N PRO A 60 16.57 -39.79 25.93
CA PRO A 60 16.13 -41.10 25.48
C PRO A 60 16.27 -41.25 23.96
N SER A 61 16.69 -42.43 23.52
CA SER A 61 16.84 -42.75 22.09
C SER A 61 15.54 -42.58 21.29
N GLU A 62 14.39 -42.83 21.92
CA GLU A 62 13.06 -42.59 21.33
C GLU A 62 12.76 -41.09 21.16
N THR A 63 13.27 -40.22 22.05
CA THR A 63 13.17 -38.77 21.91
C THR A 63 13.98 -38.29 20.71
N ALA A 64 15.23 -38.76 20.56
CA ALA A 64 16.06 -38.45 19.40
C ALA A 64 15.38 -38.88 18.09
N LYS A 65 14.83 -40.10 18.04
CA LYS A 65 14.05 -40.61 16.91
C LYS A 65 12.82 -39.75 16.60
N SER A 66 12.09 -39.32 17.63
CA SER A 66 10.92 -38.44 17.48
C SER A 66 11.31 -37.08 16.91
N ILE A 67 12.39 -36.47 17.42
CA ILE A 67 12.93 -35.19 16.93
C ILE A 67 13.33 -35.31 15.45
N ILE A 68 14.15 -36.31 15.10
CA ILE A 68 14.60 -36.54 13.72
C ILE A 68 13.41 -36.75 12.78
N LYS A 69 12.44 -37.58 13.19
CA LYS A 69 11.21 -37.84 12.41
C LYS A 69 10.37 -36.58 12.24
N ALA A 70 10.26 -35.76 13.28
CA ALA A 70 9.49 -34.52 13.23
C ALA A 70 10.12 -33.50 12.28
N ILE A 71 11.45 -33.34 12.34
CA ILE A 71 12.21 -32.42 11.46
C ILE A 71 12.16 -32.89 10.01
N ASN A 72 12.39 -34.18 9.73
CA ASN A 72 12.31 -34.71 8.36
C ASN A 72 10.91 -34.56 7.74
N ARG A 73 9.85 -34.58 8.56
CA ARG A 73 8.46 -34.45 8.08
C ARG A 73 7.98 -33.01 7.94
N ASN A 74 8.33 -32.13 8.87
CA ASN A 74 7.75 -30.79 8.98
C ASN A 74 8.79 -29.66 8.78
N GLY A 75 10.03 -30.03 8.49
CA GLY A 75 11.14 -29.10 8.31
C GLY A 75 11.45 -28.29 9.56
N LEU A 76 11.87 -27.03 9.33
CA LEU A 76 12.32 -26.10 10.37
C LEU A 76 11.28 -25.87 11.48
N SER A 77 9.99 -25.92 11.13
CA SER A 77 8.89 -25.73 12.10
C SER A 77 8.89 -26.76 13.23
N ALA A 78 9.51 -27.93 13.04
CA ALA A 78 9.63 -28.96 14.07
C ALA A 78 10.62 -28.61 15.18
N LEU A 79 11.51 -27.64 14.95
CA LEU A 79 12.43 -27.17 15.98
C LEU A 79 11.71 -26.36 17.07
N GLU A 80 10.54 -25.79 16.76
CA GLU A 80 9.78 -24.96 17.70
C GLU A 80 8.78 -25.74 18.54
N ASP A 81 8.33 -25.08 19.61
CA ASP A 81 7.16 -25.52 20.34
C ASP A 81 5.88 -25.21 19.53
N ARG A 82 5.27 -26.26 18.99
CA ARG A 82 4.01 -26.19 18.22
C ARG A 82 2.80 -25.79 19.06
N ARG A 83 2.92 -25.77 20.40
CA ARG A 83 1.86 -25.25 21.27
C ARG A 83 1.75 -23.73 21.19
N ARG A 84 2.78 -23.06 20.68
CA ARG A 84 2.69 -21.63 20.36
C ARG A 84 1.92 -21.47 19.06
N ARG A 85 0.84 -20.67 19.11
CA ARG A 85 -0.02 -20.35 17.95
C ARG A 85 0.74 -19.68 16.78
N PHE A 86 1.94 -19.17 17.02
CA PHE A 86 2.77 -18.50 16.03
C PHE A 86 4.20 -19.03 16.08
N SER A 87 4.75 -19.37 14.91
CA SER A 87 6.16 -19.67 14.74
C SER A 87 7.02 -18.43 15.01
N THR A 88 8.16 -18.60 15.67
CA THR A 88 9.18 -17.56 15.89
C THR A 88 10.21 -17.54 14.76
N PHE A 89 10.45 -18.68 14.10
CA PHE A 89 11.41 -18.83 13.01
C PHE A 89 10.85 -18.48 11.64
N LEU A 90 9.57 -18.73 11.39
CA LEU A 90 8.97 -18.34 10.14
C LEU A 90 8.62 -16.85 10.20
N PRO A 91 8.84 -16.08 9.12
CA PRO A 91 8.24 -14.76 9.02
C PRO A 91 6.76 -14.95 9.28
N LYS A 92 6.23 -14.26 10.29
CA LYS A 92 4.79 -14.22 10.51
C LYS A 92 4.19 -13.90 9.15
N ALA A 93 3.39 -14.81 8.60
CA ALA A 93 2.49 -14.46 7.51
C ALA A 93 1.85 -13.15 7.96
N LEU A 94 2.03 -12.12 7.12
CA LEU A 94 1.65 -10.74 7.40
C LEU A 94 0.39 -10.77 8.26
N PRO A 95 0.43 -10.25 9.51
CA PRO A 95 -0.70 -10.37 10.42
C PRO A 95 -1.94 -9.96 9.63
N GLU A 96 -3.01 -10.79 9.67
CA GLU A 96 -4.30 -10.43 9.06
C GLU A 96 -4.54 -8.97 9.40
N LEU A 97 -4.44 -8.12 8.38
CA LEU A 97 -4.38 -6.69 8.58
C LEU A 97 -5.65 -6.35 9.34
N PRO A 98 -5.57 -5.72 10.53
CA PRO A 98 -6.76 -5.26 11.22
C PRO A 98 -7.63 -4.49 10.22
N PRO A 99 -8.95 -4.72 10.21
CA PRO A 99 -9.82 -4.20 9.17
C PRO A 99 -9.62 -2.69 9.08
N ILE A 100 -9.37 -2.21 7.85
CA ILE A 100 -9.21 -0.79 7.54
C ILE A 100 -10.40 -0.07 8.17
N THR A 101 -10.14 0.66 9.26
CA THR A 101 -11.20 1.28 10.02
C THR A 101 -11.35 2.70 9.51
N LEU A 102 -12.53 3.00 8.99
CA LEU A 102 -12.87 4.30 8.46
C LEU A 102 -13.60 5.06 9.57
N ARG A 103 -12.96 6.11 10.11
CA ARG A 103 -13.57 6.95 11.15
C ARG A 103 -13.81 8.33 10.59
N GLU A 104 -15.07 8.75 10.58
CA GLU A 104 -15.43 10.12 10.27
C GLU A 104 -15.31 10.96 11.55
N LYS A 105 -14.39 11.94 11.54
CA LYS A 105 -14.25 12.89 12.65
C LYS A 105 -14.32 14.30 12.09
N GLY A 106 -15.53 14.85 12.07
CA GLY A 106 -15.82 16.17 11.50
C GLY A 106 -15.53 16.21 10.00
N ASP A 107 -14.70 17.15 9.56
CA ASP A 107 -14.40 17.41 8.13
C ASP A 107 -13.26 16.54 7.55
N ASN A 108 -12.82 15.52 8.30
CA ASN A 108 -11.73 14.64 7.90
C ASN A 108 -12.17 13.17 7.95
N ILE A 109 -11.90 12.44 6.87
CA ILE A 109 -11.97 10.98 6.84
C ILE A 109 -10.60 10.47 7.30
N ILE A 110 -10.59 9.79 8.44
CA ILE A 110 -9.37 9.19 8.98
C ILE A 110 -9.40 7.70 8.61
N VAL A 111 -8.52 7.29 7.71
CA VAL A 111 -8.31 5.89 7.35
C VAL A 111 -7.15 5.35 8.17
N SER A 112 -7.44 4.48 9.12
CA SER A 112 -6.42 3.80 9.93
C SER A 112 -6.17 2.39 9.40
N PHE A 113 -4.93 2.11 9.01
CA PHE A 113 -4.50 0.81 8.45
C PHE A 113 -4.02 -0.18 9.51
N GLY A 114 -4.30 0.11 10.79
CA GLY A 114 -3.92 -0.66 11.98
C GLY A 114 -2.46 -1.13 12.07
N MET A 115 -1.55 -0.46 11.37
CA MET A 115 -0.09 -0.58 11.52
C MET A 115 0.46 0.67 12.23
N GLY A 116 0.34 0.71 13.56
CA GLY A 116 0.82 1.84 14.39
C GLY A 116 0.13 3.18 14.07
N ASN A 117 0.75 4.29 14.50
CA ASN A 117 0.25 5.68 14.33
C ASN A 117 0.19 6.18 12.87
N ARG A 118 0.20 5.29 11.87
CA ARG A 118 0.05 5.64 10.46
C ARG A 118 -1.44 5.70 10.10
N TYR A 119 -1.98 6.92 10.09
CA TYR A 119 -3.32 7.23 9.60
C TYR A 119 -3.22 8.10 8.36
N LEU A 120 -4.05 7.83 7.35
CA LEU A 120 -4.25 8.76 6.24
C LEU A 120 -5.39 9.70 6.66
N LYS A 121 -5.05 10.96 6.88
CA LYS A 121 -6.03 12.03 7.11
C LYS A 121 -6.44 12.61 5.76
N LEU A 122 -7.54 12.11 5.21
CA LEU A 122 -8.16 12.70 4.04
C LEU A 122 -9.03 13.86 4.50
N SER A 123 -8.51 15.08 4.38
CA SER A 123 -9.36 16.27 4.49
C SER A 123 -10.40 16.19 3.38
N ARG A 124 -11.67 16.46 3.69
CA ARG A 124 -12.72 16.69 2.68
C ARG A 124 -12.38 17.86 1.73
N HIS A 125 -11.19 18.42 1.74
CA HIS A 125 -10.78 19.59 0.96
C HIS A 125 -10.19 19.23 -0.41
N GLN A 126 -10.01 17.94 -0.74
CA GLN A 126 -10.05 17.48 -2.15
C GLN A 126 -11.48 17.44 -2.72
N LYS A 127 -12.38 18.29 -2.17
CA LYS A 127 -13.70 18.66 -2.70
C LYS A 127 -13.66 19.77 -3.76
N GLN A 128 -12.49 20.18 -4.26
CA GLN A 128 -12.39 21.40 -5.09
C GLN A 128 -13.20 21.35 -6.40
N ASP A 129 -13.57 20.16 -6.88
CA ASP A 129 -14.46 20.04 -8.04
C ASP A 129 -15.96 19.87 -7.70
N TYR A 130 -16.34 19.72 -6.42
CA TYR A 130 -17.74 19.55 -6.03
C TYR A 130 -18.53 20.87 -5.97
N ARG A 131 -17.86 22.02 -5.75
CA ARG A 131 -18.54 23.34 -5.78
C ARG A 131 -18.93 23.79 -7.19
N VAL A 132 -18.20 23.30 -8.19
CA VAL A 132 -18.48 23.59 -9.60
C VAL A 132 -18.92 22.28 -10.25
N THR A 133 -20.19 21.96 -9.99
CA THR A 133 -20.87 20.80 -10.57
C THR A 133 -20.90 20.89 -12.10
N ALA A 134 -21.25 19.79 -12.77
CA ALA A 134 -21.35 19.78 -14.23
C ALA A 134 -22.33 20.84 -14.76
N GLU A 135 -23.42 21.10 -14.04
CA GLU A 135 -24.43 22.11 -14.36
C GLU A 135 -23.84 23.53 -14.29
N VAL A 136 -23.11 23.85 -13.23
CA VAL A 136 -22.45 25.16 -13.08
C VAL A 136 -21.36 25.35 -14.13
N LYS A 137 -20.66 24.27 -14.53
CA LYS A 137 -19.69 24.31 -15.64
C LYS A 137 -20.39 24.61 -16.97
N ALA A 138 -21.54 24.00 -17.22
CA ALA A 138 -22.33 24.24 -18.43
C ALA A 138 -22.80 25.70 -18.51
N GLU A 139 -23.38 26.24 -17.43
CA GLU A 139 -23.81 27.63 -17.38
C GLU A 139 -22.62 28.60 -17.54
N LEU A 140 -21.48 28.30 -16.91
CA LEU A 140 -20.25 29.07 -17.06
C LEU A 140 -19.79 29.13 -18.53
N ILE A 141 -19.85 27.99 -19.25
CA ILE A 141 -19.51 27.91 -20.68
C ILE A 141 -20.50 28.73 -21.52
N GLN A 142 -21.80 28.64 -21.23
CA GLN A 142 -22.83 29.41 -21.93
C GLN A 142 -22.64 30.92 -21.76
N GLN A 143 -22.45 31.39 -20.53
CA GLN A 143 -22.20 32.82 -20.27
C GLN A 143 -20.91 33.30 -20.94
N PHE A 144 -19.86 32.49 -20.88
CA PHE A 144 -18.61 32.79 -21.59
C PHE A 144 -18.84 32.95 -23.10
N ALA A 145 -19.60 32.05 -23.73
CA ALA A 145 -19.87 32.13 -25.17
C ALA A 145 -20.69 33.37 -25.53
N VAL A 146 -21.76 33.67 -24.79
CA VAL A 146 -22.61 34.86 -25.00
C VAL A 146 -21.78 36.15 -24.88
N ASP A 147 -20.97 36.27 -23.84
CA ASP A 147 -20.10 37.43 -23.61
C ASP A 147 -19.10 37.63 -24.75
N VAL A 148 -18.48 36.55 -25.21
CA VAL A 148 -17.50 36.57 -26.30
C VAL A 148 -18.14 36.94 -27.63
N ILE A 149 -19.34 36.44 -27.93
CA ILE A 149 -20.05 36.72 -29.19
C ILE A 149 -20.59 38.16 -29.21
N THR A 150 -21.14 38.65 -28.11
CA THR A 150 -21.82 39.96 -28.05
C THR A 150 -20.87 41.12 -27.81
N SER A 151 -19.88 40.95 -26.93
CA SER A 151 -19.03 42.05 -26.45
C SER A 151 -17.53 41.84 -26.67
N GLY A 152 -17.11 40.65 -27.12
CA GLY A 152 -15.71 40.30 -27.35
C GLY A 152 -14.84 40.23 -26.08
N ARG A 153 -15.43 40.44 -24.90
CA ARG A 153 -14.76 40.50 -23.60
C ARG A 153 -15.53 39.65 -22.59
N THR A 154 -14.80 39.10 -21.62
CA THR A 154 -15.37 38.23 -20.57
C THR A 154 -14.92 38.77 -19.23
N SER A 155 -15.87 39.02 -18.33
CA SER A 155 -15.59 39.54 -16.99
C SER A 155 -15.95 38.50 -15.94
N SER A 156 -14.98 38.11 -15.13
CA SER A 156 -15.21 37.15 -14.04
C SER A 156 -16.26 37.66 -13.04
N LYS A 157 -16.35 38.98 -12.84
CA LYS A 157 -17.34 39.63 -11.97
C LYS A 157 -18.75 39.50 -12.52
N THR A 158 -18.91 39.73 -13.82
CA THR A 158 -20.22 39.63 -14.49
C THR A 158 -20.71 38.19 -14.47
N ILE A 159 -19.82 37.24 -14.79
CA ILE A 159 -20.12 35.81 -14.75
C ILE A 159 -20.47 35.35 -13.33
N SER A 160 -19.77 35.82 -12.30
CA SER A 160 -20.09 35.52 -10.89
C SER A 160 -21.49 36.00 -10.51
N ALA A 161 -21.84 37.23 -10.86
CA ALA A 161 -23.16 37.79 -10.59
C ALA A 161 -24.30 37.00 -11.29
N VAL A 162 -24.07 36.56 -12.52
CA VAL A 162 -25.04 35.75 -13.27
C VAL A 162 -25.18 34.36 -12.68
N LEU A 163 -24.09 33.71 -12.30
CA LEU A 163 -24.11 32.39 -11.66
C LEU A 163 -24.79 32.42 -10.28
N LYS A 164 -24.58 33.49 -9.51
CA LYS A 164 -25.30 33.71 -8.25
C LYS A 164 -26.81 33.84 -8.46
N LYS A 165 -27.23 34.55 -9.51
CA LYS A 165 -28.65 34.74 -9.84
C LYS A 165 -29.32 33.48 -10.40
N ARG A 166 -28.63 32.71 -11.23
CA ARG A 166 -29.20 31.58 -11.99
C ARG A 166 -29.03 30.22 -11.31
N CYS A 167 -27.93 30.04 -10.59
CA CYS A 167 -27.58 28.76 -9.98
C CYS A 167 -27.57 28.81 -8.44
N ASP A 168 -27.93 29.94 -7.82
CA ASP A 168 -27.91 30.18 -6.36
C ASP A 168 -26.55 29.82 -5.69
N ILE A 169 -25.46 29.96 -6.45
CA ILE A 169 -24.10 29.63 -6.00
C ILE A 169 -23.21 30.87 -6.13
N ASP A 170 -22.63 31.28 -5.00
CA ASP A 170 -21.68 32.39 -4.94
C ASP A 170 -20.25 31.88 -5.22
N LEU A 171 -19.74 32.18 -6.42
CA LEU A 171 -18.38 31.80 -6.84
C LEU A 171 -17.45 33.01 -6.88
N PRO A 172 -16.29 32.94 -6.20
CA PRO A 172 -15.26 33.96 -6.33
C PRO A 172 -14.72 34.05 -7.76
N ASP A 173 -14.44 35.27 -8.20
CA ASP A 173 -13.78 35.60 -9.48
C ASP A 173 -12.58 34.69 -9.81
N ARG A 174 -11.75 34.38 -8.80
CA ARG A 174 -10.54 33.56 -8.96
C ARG A 174 -10.87 32.11 -9.32
N THR A 175 -11.97 31.58 -8.79
CA THR A 175 -12.48 30.24 -9.08
C THR A 175 -12.97 30.18 -10.53
N ILE A 176 -13.74 31.17 -10.96
CA ILE A 176 -14.22 31.28 -12.35
C ILE A 176 -13.05 31.32 -13.32
N ARG A 177 -12.05 32.19 -13.08
CA ARG A 177 -10.85 32.25 -13.92
C ARG A 177 -10.10 30.93 -13.99
N HIS A 178 -9.96 30.24 -12.85
CA HIS A 178 -9.31 28.94 -12.79
C HIS A 178 -10.05 27.93 -13.69
N HIS A 179 -11.37 27.82 -13.58
CA HIS A 179 -12.14 26.88 -14.40
C HIS A 179 -12.15 27.26 -15.89
N VAL A 180 -12.26 28.54 -16.23
CA VAL A 180 -12.15 29.03 -17.63
C VAL A 180 -10.80 28.66 -18.24
N ALA A 181 -9.70 28.82 -17.49
CA ALA A 181 -8.37 28.43 -17.93
C ALA A 181 -8.22 26.90 -18.04
N ARG A 182 -8.69 26.16 -17.04
CA ARG A 182 -8.63 24.70 -16.98
C ARG A 182 -9.44 24.02 -18.09
N MET A 183 -10.58 24.60 -18.48
CA MET A 183 -11.40 24.14 -19.60
C MET A 183 -10.90 24.63 -20.96
N GLY A 184 -9.83 25.44 -21.02
CA GLY A 184 -9.25 25.93 -22.28
C GLY A 184 -10.08 26.99 -23.00
N LEU A 185 -11.13 27.54 -22.37
CA LEU A 185 -12.04 28.51 -22.99
C LEU A 185 -11.31 29.79 -23.44
N GLY A 186 -10.22 30.16 -22.78
CA GLY A 186 -9.40 31.30 -23.20
C GLY A 186 -8.82 31.16 -24.62
N LYS A 187 -8.58 29.92 -25.09
CA LYS A 187 -8.00 29.64 -26.41
C LYS A 187 -9.02 29.82 -27.54
N ILE A 188 -10.31 29.58 -27.27
CA ILE A 188 -11.38 29.66 -28.27
C ILE A 188 -11.99 31.06 -28.39
N LYS A 189 -11.60 32.01 -27.52
CA LYS A 189 -12.15 33.37 -27.49
C LYS A 189 -12.12 34.10 -28.84
N ARG A 190 -11.08 33.88 -29.66
CA ARG A 190 -10.90 34.54 -30.97
C ARG A 190 -11.50 33.76 -32.15
N SER A 191 -11.64 32.44 -32.01
CA SER A 191 -12.18 31.57 -33.06
C SER A 191 -13.70 31.49 -32.99
N LEU A 192 -14.28 31.53 -31.80
CA LEU A 192 -15.71 31.32 -31.58
C LEU A 192 -16.59 32.37 -32.29
N PRO A 193 -16.31 33.69 -32.26
CA PRO A 193 -17.07 34.67 -33.05
C PRO A 193 -16.98 34.42 -34.56
N LYS A 194 -15.78 34.08 -35.07
CA LYS A 194 -15.56 33.81 -36.50
C LYS A 194 -16.37 32.60 -36.99
N LEU A 195 -16.48 31.57 -36.16
CA LEU A 195 -17.29 30.38 -36.45
C LEU A 195 -18.78 30.74 -36.50
N VAL A 196 -19.26 31.55 -35.55
CA VAL A 196 -20.66 32.02 -35.54
C VAL A 196 -20.96 32.87 -36.77
N ASP A 197 -20.06 33.77 -37.17
CA ASP A 197 -20.24 34.62 -38.35
C ASP A 197 -20.21 33.79 -39.65
N ALA A 198 -19.37 32.76 -39.74
CA ALA A 198 -19.36 31.84 -40.87
C ALA A 198 -20.69 31.07 -40.99
N VAL A 199 -21.27 30.64 -39.87
CA VAL A 199 -22.59 29.96 -39.84
C VAL A 199 -23.74 30.92 -40.15
N LYS A 200 -23.69 32.17 -39.70
CA LYS A 200 -24.69 33.19 -40.07
C LYS A 200 -24.69 33.45 -41.58
N LYS A 201 -23.51 33.45 -42.23
CA LYS A 201 -23.39 33.65 -43.68
C LYS A 201 -23.95 32.49 -44.49
N THR A 202 -23.78 31.25 -44.04
CA THR A 202 -24.34 30.06 -44.73
C THR A 202 -25.84 29.87 -44.49
N SER A 203 -26.39 30.40 -43.39
CA SER A 203 -27.83 30.33 -43.09
C SER A 203 -28.70 31.22 -44.00
N ASN A 204 -28.15 32.29 -44.59
CA ASN A 204 -28.91 33.17 -45.48
C ASN A 204 -29.06 32.60 -46.91
N ASP A 205 -28.33 31.54 -47.25
CA ASP A 205 -28.43 30.85 -48.55
C ASP A 205 -29.43 29.67 -48.54
N CYS A 206 -29.87 29.20 -47.36
CA CYS A 206 -30.86 28.10 -47.28
C CYS A 206 -32.32 28.58 -47.43
N SER A 207 -32.55 29.90 -47.48
CA SER A 207 -33.87 30.50 -47.69
C SER A 207 -34.14 30.87 -49.16
N LYS A 208 -33.27 30.45 -50.08
CA LYS A 208 -33.38 30.72 -51.51
C LYS A 208 -33.17 29.45 -52.34
N THR A 209 -34.02 28.45 -52.14
CA THR A 209 -34.36 27.42 -53.12
C THR A 209 -35.78 26.97 -52.87
#